data_AF-A0A2M9QBD2-F1
#
_entry.id   AF-A0A2M9QBD2-F1
#
_cell.length_a   1.000
_cell.length_b   1.000
_cell.length_c   1.000
_cell.angle_alpha   90.00
_cell.angle_beta   90.00
_cell.angle_gamma   90.00
#
_symmetry.space_group_name_H-M   'P 1'
#
loop_
_entity.id
_entity.type
_entity.pdbx_description
1 polymer ?
#
loop_
_entity_poly.entity_id
_entity_poly.type
_entity_poly.pdbx_seq_one_letter_code
_entity_poly.pdbx_strand_id
1 'polypeptide(L)'
;MRAVLRDADTDLIDRYLTNGGRAIPIYLLLDDAGQVVGKWGPRAPELQELVVSKRATLPDKEDPTFEDAQKALYAEIREENITNKSYWTFVYEDFKKQVTAALQ
;
A
#
# COMPACT_ATOMS: atom_id res chain seq x y z
N MET A 1 18.82 10.33 6.93
CA MET A 1 17.83 9.90 5.91
C MET A 1 18.40 10.25 4.53
N ARG A 2 18.51 9.27 3.63
CA ARG A 2 18.87 9.50 2.21
C ARG A 2 17.59 9.37 1.38
N ALA A 3 17.36 10.28 0.44
CA ALA A 3 16.18 10.26 -0.43
C ALA A 3 16.61 10.35 -1.90
N VAL A 4 15.89 9.64 -2.77
CA VAL A 4 16.08 9.65 -4.23
C VAL A 4 14.75 9.94 -4.90
N LEU A 5 14.78 10.57 -6.08
CA LEU A 5 13.57 10.77 -6.88
C LEU A 5 13.11 9.43 -7.46
N ARG A 6 11.94 8.98 -7.02
CA ARG A 6 11.35 7.69 -7.39
C ARG A 6 11.33 7.45 -8.90
N ASP A 7 10.97 8.47 -9.67
CA ASP A 7 10.72 8.32 -11.11
C ASP A 7 11.96 8.61 -11.97
N ALA A 8 13.10 8.97 -11.36
CA ALA A 8 14.34 9.24 -12.09
C ALA A 8 15.09 7.96 -12.50
N ASP A 9 14.96 6.90 -11.71
CA ASP A 9 15.49 5.55 -11.98
C ASP A 9 14.57 4.52 -11.31
N THR A 10 13.87 3.72 -12.12
CA THR A 10 12.86 2.79 -11.62
C THR A 10 13.41 1.41 -11.27
N ASP A 11 14.71 1.16 -11.52
CA ASP A 11 15.33 -0.14 -11.25
C ASP A 11 15.20 -0.54 -9.78
N LEU A 12 15.19 0.43 -8.87
CA LEU A 12 14.94 0.18 -7.46
C LEU A 12 13.51 -0.31 -7.21
N ILE A 13 12.51 0.30 -7.86
CA ILE A 13 11.09 -0.09 -7.69
C ILE A 13 10.84 -1.47 -8.27
N ASP A 14 11.43 -1.73 -9.44
CA ASP A 14 11.21 -2.97 -10.20
C ASP A 14 11.74 -4.21 -9.48
N ARG A 15 12.70 -4.04 -8.55
CA ARG A 15 13.16 -5.11 -7.65
C ARG A 15 12.15 -5.47 -6.55
N TYR A 16 11.19 -4.59 -6.25
CA TYR A 16 10.27 -4.73 -5.11
C TYR A 16 8.80 -4.57 -5.49
N LEU A 17 8.43 -5.00 -6.70
CA LEU A 17 7.03 -5.00 -7.17
C LEU A 17 6.09 -5.72 -6.20
N THR A 18 4.84 -5.27 -6.16
CA THR A 18 3.75 -5.93 -5.45
C THR A 18 2.79 -6.49 -6.49
N ASN A 19 2.70 -7.81 -6.58
CA ASN A 19 1.89 -8.51 -7.59
C ASN A 19 2.18 -8.03 -9.02
N GLY A 20 3.47 -7.80 -9.34
CA GLY A 20 3.91 -7.26 -10.63
C GLY A 20 3.68 -5.75 -10.82
N GLY A 21 2.99 -5.07 -9.89
CA GLY A 21 2.72 -3.64 -9.96
C GLY A 21 3.69 -2.80 -9.12
N ARG A 22 3.92 -1.56 -9.55
CA ARG A 22 4.68 -0.52 -8.83
C ARG A 22 3.85 0.17 -7.73
N ALA A 23 3.26 -0.63 -6.84
CA ALA A 23 2.39 -0.13 -5.76
C ALA A 23 3.20 0.71 -4.75
N ILE A 24 2.56 1.75 -4.19
CA ILE A 24 3.16 2.63 -3.19
C ILE A 24 2.21 2.87 -2.01
N PRO A 25 2.74 3.19 -0.81
CA PRO A 25 4.17 3.25 -0.48
C PRO A 25 4.78 1.87 -0.19
N ILE A 26 6.04 1.65 -0.57
CA ILE A 26 6.85 0.53 -0.08
C ILE A 26 7.96 1.10 0.78
N TYR A 27 8.14 0.55 1.98
CA TYR A 27 9.25 0.87 2.86
C TYR A 27 10.23 -0.30 2.87
N LEU A 28 11.49 -0.02 2.54
CA LEU A 28 12.59 -0.98 2.67
C LEU A 28 13.37 -0.65 3.94
N LEU A 29 13.57 -1.65 4.78
CA LEU A 29 14.35 -1.55 6.00
C LEU A 29 15.77 -2.03 5.69
N LEU A 30 16.75 -1.17 5.95
CA LEU A 30 18.15 -1.43 5.64
C LEU A 30 18.95 -1.57 6.94
N ASP A 31 19.92 -2.49 6.95
CA ASP A 31 20.96 -2.54 7.98
C ASP A 31 22.07 -1.50 7.74
N ASP A 32 23.05 -1.46 8.64
CA ASP A 32 24.21 -0.55 8.54
C ASP A 32 25.11 -0.84 7.31
N ALA A 33 25.06 -2.04 6.76
CA ALA A 33 25.74 -2.43 5.53
C ALA A 33 24.94 -2.10 4.26
N GLY A 34 23.73 -1.53 4.41
CA GLY A 34 22.83 -1.18 3.32
C GLY A 34 22.09 -2.37 2.72
N GLN A 35 22.07 -3.53 3.38
CA GLN A 35 21.30 -4.70 2.95
C GLN A 35 19.85 -4.58 3.38
N VAL A 36 18.92 -5.04 2.54
CA VAL A 36 17.50 -5.08 2.89
C VAL A 36 17.24 -6.21 3.89
N VAL A 37 16.86 -5.83 5.11
CA VAL A 37 16.51 -6.75 6.20
C VAL A 37 15.01 -6.88 6.41
N GLY A 38 14.21 -6.02 5.75
CA GLY A 38 12.76 -6.10 5.82
C GLY A 38 12.07 -5.20 4.80
N LYS A 39 10.76 -5.44 4.62
CA LYS A 39 9.89 -4.66 3.73
C LYS A 39 8.52 -4.50 4.36
N TRP A 40 7.92 -3.32 4.22
CA TRP A 40 6.51 -3.08 4.54
C TRP A 40 5.78 -2.44 3.36
N GLY A 41 4.48 -2.74 3.23
CA GLY A 41 3.57 -2.13 2.25
C GLY A 41 3.09 -3.07 1.13
N PRO A 42 2.19 -2.59 0.24
CA PRO A 42 1.78 -1.20 0.10
C PRO A 42 0.67 -0.75 1.06
N ARG A 43 -0.02 -1.69 1.69
CA ARG A 43 -1.12 -1.44 2.63
C ARG A 43 -1.03 -2.46 3.77
N ALA A 44 -1.46 -2.04 4.96
CA ALA A 44 -1.67 -2.96 6.07
C ALA A 44 -2.70 -4.04 5.68
N PRO A 45 -2.58 -5.28 6.20
CA PRO A 45 -3.48 -6.38 5.86
C PRO A 45 -4.96 -6.04 5.99
N GLU A 46 -5.35 -5.37 7.08
CA GLU A 46 -6.72 -4.96 7.36
C GLU A 46 -7.25 -4.01 6.27
N LEU A 47 -6.43 -3.05 5.84
CA LEU A 47 -6.80 -2.12 4.77
C LEU A 47 -6.79 -2.80 3.39
N GLN A 48 -5.96 -3.83 3.19
CA GLN A 48 -5.99 -4.63 1.98
C GLN A 48 -7.31 -5.39 1.86
N GLU A 49 -7.76 -6.04 2.94
CA GLU A 49 -9.03 -6.76 2.99
C GLU A 49 -10.24 -5.85 2.77
N LEU A 50 -10.24 -4.66 3.40
CA LEU A 50 -11.30 -3.67 3.21
C LEU A 50 -11.42 -3.24 1.74
N VAL A 51 -10.30 -2.95 1.07
CA VAL A 51 -10.31 -2.59 -0.36
C VAL A 51 -10.78 -3.74 -1.24
N VAL A 52 -10.36 -4.98 -0.94
CA VAL A 52 -10.84 -6.17 -1.68
C VAL A 52 -12.35 -6.34 -1.51
N SER A 53 -12.85 -6.18 -0.29
CA SER A 53 -14.27 -6.31 0.04
C SER A 53 -15.11 -5.23 -0.65
N LYS A 54 -14.66 -3.98 -0.61
CA LYS A 54 -15.30 -2.85 -1.32
C LYS A 54 -15.27 -3.05 -2.84
N ARG A 55 -14.18 -3.54 -3.42
CA ARG A 55 -14.12 -3.83 -4.86
C ARG A 55 -15.07 -4.95 -5.28
N ALA A 56 -15.35 -5.91 -4.40
CA ALA A 56 -16.29 -7.00 -4.69
C ALA A 56 -17.75 -6.51 -4.79
N THR A 57 -18.06 -5.27 -4.39
CA THR A 57 -19.39 -4.67 -4.56
C THR A 57 -19.54 -3.92 -5.88
N LEU A 58 -18.49 -3.81 -6.71
CA LEU A 58 -18.60 -3.19 -8.03
C LEU A 58 -19.45 -4.05 -8.95
N PRO A 59 -20.20 -3.44 -9.88
CA PRO A 59 -20.88 -4.19 -10.93
C PRO A 59 -19.86 -4.89 -11.84
N ASP A 60 -20.37 -5.73 -12.75
CA ASP A 60 -19.53 -6.34 -13.79
C ASP A 60 -18.80 -5.28 -14.61
N LYS A 61 -17.60 -5.60 -15.10
CA LYS A 61 -16.77 -4.65 -15.84
C LYS A 61 -17.40 -4.15 -17.15
N GLU A 62 -18.29 -4.95 -17.73
CA GLU A 62 -19.02 -4.61 -18.96
C GLU A 62 -20.31 -3.81 -18.66
N ASP A 63 -20.66 -3.60 -17.38
CA ASP A 63 -21.81 -2.78 -17.00
C ASP A 63 -21.54 -1.30 -17.35
N PRO A 64 -22.49 -0.60 -17.99
CA PRO A 64 -22.30 0.79 -18.39
C PRO A 64 -22.08 1.75 -17.22
N THR A 65 -22.41 1.35 -15.98
CA THR A 65 -22.21 2.13 -14.76
C THR A 65 -20.89 1.83 -14.04
N PHE A 66 -20.11 0.85 -14.52
CA PHE A 66 -18.90 0.37 -13.85
C PHE A 66 -17.88 1.48 -13.56
N GLU A 67 -17.59 2.31 -14.57
CA GLU A 67 -16.61 3.39 -14.43
C GLU A 67 -17.01 4.41 -13.36
N ASP A 68 -18.28 4.81 -13.34
CA ASP A 68 -18.80 5.76 -12.35
C ASP A 68 -18.82 5.14 -10.94
N ALA A 69 -19.25 3.87 -10.82
CA ALA A 69 -19.24 3.13 -9.57
C ALA A 69 -17.81 2.95 -9.02
N GLN A 70 -16.86 2.62 -9.89
CA GLN A 70 -15.45 2.47 -9.54
C GLN A 70 -14.86 3.80 -9.04
N LYS A 71 -15.14 4.89 -9.74
CA LYS A 71 -14.68 6.22 -9.35
C LYS A 71 -15.26 6.64 -8.00
N ALA A 72 -16.54 6.41 -7.76
CA ALA A 72 -17.20 6.68 -6.48
C ALA A 72 -16.57 5.86 -5.34
N LEU A 73 -16.34 4.57 -5.57
CA LEU A 73 -15.70 3.67 -4.60
C LEU A 73 -14.32 4.16 -4.17
N TYR A 74 -13.47 4.57 -5.13
CA TYR A 74 -12.13 5.07 -4.79
C TYR A 74 -12.16 6.44 -4.13
N ALA A 75 -13.15 7.29 -4.42
CA ALA A 75 -13.34 8.54 -3.70
C ALA A 75 -13.70 8.28 -2.23
N GLU A 76 -14.58 7.30 -1.97
CA GLU A 76 -14.94 6.87 -0.61
C GLU A 76 -13.72 6.31 0.14
N ILE A 77 -13.00 5.36 -0.45
CA ILE A 77 -11.78 4.78 0.13
C ILE A 77 -10.77 5.88 0.47
N ARG A 78 -10.61 6.86 -0.42
CA ARG A 78 -9.72 8.00 -0.19
C ARG A 78 -10.16 8.81 1.03
N GLU A 79 -11.46 9.11 1.14
CA GLU A 79 -11.99 9.87 2.27
C GLU A 79 -11.82 9.14 3.60
N GLU A 80 -12.11 7.84 3.63
CA GLU A 80 -11.93 7.00 4.82
C GLU A 80 -10.45 6.94 5.23
N ASN A 81 -9.53 6.80 4.27
CA ASN A 81 -8.08 6.83 4.58
C ASN A 81 -7.63 8.15 5.22
N ILE A 82 -8.30 9.26 4.92
CA ILE A 82 -7.97 10.61 5.42
C ILE A 82 -8.69 10.92 6.74
N THR A 83 -9.79 10.25 7.06
CA THR A 83 -10.65 10.63 8.20
C THR A 83 -10.76 9.56 9.27
N ASN A 84 -10.57 8.28 8.92
CA ASN A 84 -10.76 7.16 9.81
C ASN A 84 -9.49 6.86 10.63
N LYS A 85 -9.49 7.28 11.90
CA LYS A 85 -8.34 7.09 12.81
C LYS A 85 -7.99 5.62 13.04
N SER A 86 -8.96 4.71 12.97
CA SER A 86 -8.69 3.27 13.12
C SER A 86 -7.81 2.75 11.98
N TYR A 87 -7.94 3.31 10.77
CA TYR A 87 -7.10 2.92 9.63
C TYR A 87 -5.65 3.31 9.87
N TRP A 88 -5.41 4.46 10.50
CA TRP A 88 -4.06 4.89 10.87
C TRP A 88 -3.47 3.98 11.94
N THR A 89 -4.28 3.52 12.89
CA THR A 89 -3.85 2.53 13.89
C THR A 89 -3.43 1.22 13.20
N PHE A 90 -4.20 0.71 12.24
CA PHE A 90 -3.82 -0.50 11.49
C PHE A 90 -2.48 -0.32 10.76
N VAL A 91 -2.30 0.81 10.08
CA VAL A 91 -1.03 1.14 9.42
C VAL A 91 0.12 1.20 10.42
N TYR A 92 -0.07 1.88 11.54
CA TYR A 92 0.96 2.03 12.57
C TYR A 92 1.36 0.70 13.19
N GLU A 93 0.40 -0.11 13.61
CA GLU A 93 0.67 -1.39 14.27
C GLU A 93 1.33 -2.40 13.32
N ASP A 94 0.86 -2.49 12.07
CA ASP A 94 1.49 -3.38 11.09
C ASP A 94 2.90 -2.90 10.71
N PHE A 95 3.10 -1.60 10.51
CA PHE A 95 4.43 -1.05 10.24
C PHE A 95 5.39 -1.29 11.41
N LYS A 96 4.96 -0.99 12.64
CA LYS A 96 5.74 -1.23 13.86
C LYS A 96 6.10 -2.70 14.02
N LYS A 97 5.17 -3.62 13.73
CA LYS A 97 5.41 -5.06 13.75
C LYS A 97 6.54 -5.45 12.78
N GLN A 98 6.48 -4.98 11.52
CA GLN A 98 7.53 -5.30 10.54
C GLN A 98 8.89 -4.71 10.93
N VAL A 99 8.93 -3.47 11.40
CA VAL A 99 10.17 -2.84 11.86
C VAL A 99 10.76 -3.59 13.04
N THR A 100 9.93 -3.96 14.03
CA THR A 100 10.39 -4.69 15.21
C THR A 100 10.93 -6.07 14.84
N ALA A 101 10.31 -6.76 13.89
CA ALA A 101 10.79 -8.04 13.39
C ALA A 101 12.14 -7.93 12.67
N ALA A 102 12.41 -6.81 11.98
CA ALA A 102 13.66 -6.57 11.27
C ALA A 102 14.82 -6.14 12.18
N LEU A 103 14.56 -5.83 13.46
CA LEU A 103 15.56 -5.44 14.45
C LEU A 103 16.07 -6.61 15.30
N GLN A 104 15.51 -7.81 15.13
CA GLN A 104 15.89 -9.04 15.83
C GLN A 104 16.90 -9.83 15.00
#